data_AF-A0A7S2CAI1-F1
#
_entry.id   AF-A0A7S2CAI1-F1
#
_cell.length_a   1.000
_cell.length_b   1.000
_cell.length_c   1.000
_cell.angle_alpha   90.00
_cell.angle_beta   90.00
_cell.angle_gamma   90.00
#
_symmetry.space_group_name_H-M   'P 1'
#
loop_
_entity.id
_entity.type
_entity.pdbx_description
1 polymer ?
#
loop_
_entity_poly.entity_id
_entity_poly.type
_entity_poly.pdbx_seq_one_letter_code
_entity_poly.pdbx_strand_id
1 'polypeptide(L)'
;FVRKGIEADGIYRNPWMPAHYKEPPKLGNKGAVATGVRLCGLPVCTLGCHLPAGENEQALQCRDIAADEVLTTLAEGLATSTREGDESAAVHPPLARHPLLVVMGDVNSRASLSEDEASQAIAALEATILSATAQLSPPELPSAEAPLAENPAAAEGAASSPGAPAVVEGSAQAAGAGKRAGSSRSSVGGAPSRGSSRNSHVSNAAPQSALLEFDEISGGKAAYVTGFSEAAIEFAPSYKFKPQTSRYDSKPTKVRPPSYCDRVLWRGSAEVSPLHYGVVMDVMPSDHKPVACLLSVALPAA
;
A
#
# COMPACT_ATOMS: atom_id res chain seq x y z
N PHE A 1 21.80 -11.82 16.12
CA PHE A 1 21.70 -10.48 16.73
C PHE A 1 20.48 -10.44 17.63
N VAL A 2 20.66 -10.49 18.95
CA VAL A 2 19.61 -10.18 19.92
C VAL A 2 19.58 -8.65 20.05
N ARG A 3 18.42 -8.00 19.86
CA ARG A 3 18.28 -6.55 20.02
C ARG A 3 18.76 -6.14 21.42
N LYS A 4 19.46 -5.00 21.54
CA LYS A 4 19.65 -4.32 22.84
C LYS A 4 18.26 -4.10 23.48
N GLY A 5 18.08 -4.55 24.71
CA GLY A 5 16.81 -4.44 25.46
C GLY A 5 15.97 -5.72 25.53
N ILE A 6 16.41 -6.83 24.92
CA ILE A 6 15.80 -8.15 25.19
C ILE A 6 16.54 -8.77 26.38
N GLU A 7 15.83 -8.97 27.48
CA GLU A 7 16.37 -9.66 28.66
C GLU A 7 16.42 -11.19 28.43
N ALA A 8 17.11 -11.90 29.32
CA ALA A 8 17.37 -13.34 29.20
C ALA A 8 16.09 -14.21 29.21
N ASP A 9 14.97 -13.65 29.65
CA ASP A 9 13.63 -14.26 29.59
C ASP A 9 12.95 -14.10 28.22
N GLY A 10 13.61 -13.46 27.25
CA GLY A 10 13.08 -13.20 25.92
C GLY A 10 12.10 -12.02 25.87
N ILE A 11 11.93 -11.29 26.96
CA ILE A 11 11.04 -10.13 27.03
C ILE A 11 11.81 -8.88 26.59
N TYR A 12 11.27 -8.19 25.60
CA TYR A 12 11.78 -6.89 25.17
C TYR A 12 11.31 -5.82 26.16
N ARG A 13 12.25 -5.29 26.96
CA ARG A 13 12.03 -4.16 27.86
C ARG A 13 12.81 -2.98 27.31
N ASN A 14 12.12 -2.10 26.58
CA ASN A 14 12.70 -0.85 26.08
C ASN A 14 12.57 0.24 27.16
N PRO A 15 13.65 0.96 27.57
CA PRO A 15 13.58 2.07 28.52
C PRO A 15 12.66 3.22 28.10
N TRP A 16 12.33 3.33 26.81
CA TRP A 16 11.44 4.35 26.25
C TRP A 16 9.96 3.92 26.18
N MET A 17 9.63 2.70 26.62
CA MET A 17 8.27 2.17 26.55
C MET A 17 7.27 3.14 27.23
N PRO A 18 6.35 3.75 26.46
CA PRO A 18 5.45 4.75 27.03
C PRO A 18 4.62 4.16 28.17
N ALA A 19 4.44 4.92 29.25
CA ALA A 19 3.81 4.46 30.50
C ALA A 19 2.37 3.92 30.35
N HIS A 20 1.72 4.10 29.18
CA HIS A 20 0.39 3.58 28.91
C HIS A 20 0.37 2.10 28.50
N TYR A 21 1.52 1.49 28.21
CA TYR A 21 1.58 0.04 28.09
C TYR A 21 1.56 -0.63 29.47
N LYS A 22 0.49 -1.38 29.75
CA LYS A 22 0.34 -2.14 30.99
C LYS A 22 1.15 -3.45 31.00
N GLU A 23 1.56 -3.93 29.84
CA GLU A 23 2.39 -5.14 29.65
C GLU A 23 3.40 -4.91 28.50
N PRO A 24 4.62 -5.51 28.56
CA PRO A 24 5.55 -5.57 27.43
C PRO A 24 4.79 -6.01 26.16
N PRO A 25 5.03 -5.42 24.96
CA PRO A 25 4.49 -6.01 23.75
C PRO A 25 4.99 -7.45 23.71
N LYS A 26 4.07 -8.43 23.65
CA LYS A 26 4.47 -9.83 23.56
C LYS A 26 5.36 -9.97 22.33
N LEU A 27 6.59 -10.47 22.51
CA LEU A 27 7.45 -10.86 21.41
C LEU A 27 6.63 -11.79 20.51
N GLY A 28 6.41 -11.40 19.26
CA GLY A 28 5.31 -11.99 18.49
C GLY A 28 5.35 -11.66 17.01
N ASN A 29 4.37 -12.21 16.29
CA ASN A 29 4.22 -12.15 14.84
C ASN A 29 3.82 -10.77 14.27
N LYS A 30 4.18 -9.69 14.96
CA LYS A 30 3.91 -8.29 14.60
C LYS A 30 5.22 -7.52 14.55
N GLY A 31 5.33 -6.59 13.61
CA GLY A 31 6.54 -5.81 13.39
C GLY A 31 6.75 -5.54 11.91
N ALA A 32 8.00 -5.34 11.52
CA ALA A 32 8.35 -5.09 10.13
C ALA A 32 9.76 -5.58 9.79
N VAL A 33 9.97 -5.81 8.50
CA VAL A 33 11.26 -6.10 7.89
C VAL A 33 11.51 -5.04 6.83
N ALA A 34 12.70 -4.44 6.82
CA ALA A 34 13.09 -3.46 5.81
C ALA A 34 14.24 -3.99 4.96
N THR A 35 14.27 -3.56 3.70
CA THR A 35 15.36 -3.83 2.76
C THR A 35 15.71 -2.53 2.06
N GLY A 36 16.99 -2.20 2.03
CA GLY A 36 17.53 -1.05 1.31
C GLY A 36 18.27 -1.49 0.05
N VAL A 37 18.05 -0.79 -1.05
CA VAL A 37 18.77 -0.98 -2.32
C VAL A 37 19.13 0.37 -2.92
N ARG A 38 20.12 0.41 -3.82
CA ARG A 38 20.43 1.58 -4.63
C ARG A 38 20.10 1.29 -6.09
N LEU A 39 19.19 2.07 -6.68
CA LEU A 39 18.81 1.96 -8.08
C LEU A 39 19.41 3.15 -8.83
N CYS A 40 20.43 2.91 -9.67
CA CYS A 40 21.13 3.98 -10.41
C CYS A 40 21.50 5.18 -9.51
N GLY A 41 22.04 4.89 -8.32
CA GLY A 41 22.42 5.92 -7.34
C GLY A 41 21.31 6.36 -6.38
N LEU A 42 20.03 6.15 -6.70
CA LEU A 42 18.89 6.45 -5.82
C LEU A 42 18.78 5.44 -4.67
N PRO A 43 18.93 5.85 -3.40
CA PRO A 43 18.63 4.99 -2.26
C PRO A 43 17.11 4.78 -2.14
N VAL A 44 16.70 3.52 -2.24
CA VAL A 44 15.31 3.07 -2.09
C VAL A 44 15.24 2.11 -0.91
N CYS A 45 14.26 2.29 -0.03
CA CYS A 45 13.95 1.33 1.01
C CYS A 45 12.52 0.84 0.90
N THR A 46 12.34 -0.47 0.96
CA THR A 46 11.05 -1.13 1.09
C THR A 46 10.89 -1.69 2.50
N LEU A 47 9.78 -1.43 3.14
CA LEU A 47 9.44 -1.91 4.48
C LEU A 47 8.15 -2.72 4.41
N GLY A 48 8.26 -4.03 4.66
CA GLY A 48 7.15 -4.95 4.81
C GLY A 48 6.69 -4.99 6.27
N CYS A 49 5.44 -4.65 6.56
CA CYS A 49 4.91 -4.64 7.95
C CYS A 49 3.73 -5.58 8.18
N HIS A 50 3.54 -5.92 9.45
CA HIS A 50 2.36 -6.56 10.00
C HIS A 50 2.06 -5.88 11.35
N LEU A 51 1.15 -4.91 11.32
CA LEU A 51 0.81 -4.07 12.48
C LEU A 51 -0.28 -4.69 13.36
N PRO A 52 -0.44 -4.25 14.61
CA PRO A 52 -1.45 -4.77 15.53
C PRO A 52 -2.88 -4.79 14.95
N ALA A 53 -3.56 -5.92 15.12
CA ALA A 53 -4.95 -6.10 14.70
C ALA A 53 -5.94 -5.55 15.74
N GLY A 54 -7.18 -5.28 15.31
CA GLY A 54 -8.29 -4.88 16.18
C GLY A 54 -9.07 -3.68 15.62
N GLU A 55 -10.35 -3.59 15.98
CA GLU A 55 -11.34 -2.68 15.35
C GLU A 55 -11.67 -1.44 16.21
N ASN A 56 -11.15 -1.36 17.43
CA ASN A 56 -11.47 -0.27 18.35
C ASN A 56 -10.38 0.81 18.38
N GLU A 57 -10.70 1.94 19.00
CA GLU A 57 -9.79 3.09 19.11
C GLU A 57 -8.46 2.73 19.80
N GLN A 58 -8.50 1.86 20.81
CA GLN A 58 -7.28 1.36 21.45
C GLN A 58 -6.39 0.57 20.48
N ALA A 59 -6.97 -0.23 19.59
CA ALA A 59 -6.22 -0.96 18.57
C ALA A 59 -5.59 -0.03 17.54
N LEU A 60 -6.29 1.04 17.15
CA LEU A 60 -5.72 2.10 16.30
C LEU A 60 -4.53 2.76 16.99
N GLN A 61 -4.65 3.13 18.27
CA GLN A 61 -3.53 3.66 19.04
C GLN A 61 -2.35 2.68 19.09
N CYS A 62 -2.61 1.38 19.29
CA CYS A 62 -1.56 0.37 19.24
C CYS A 62 -0.88 0.28 17.86
N ARG A 63 -1.63 0.46 16.76
CA ARG A 63 -1.05 0.56 15.41
C ARG A 63 -0.17 1.79 15.26
N ASP A 64 -0.65 2.95 15.72
CA ASP A 64 0.11 4.20 15.68
C ASP A 64 1.46 4.05 16.38
N ILE A 65 1.46 3.50 17.59
CA ILE A 65 2.68 3.33 18.38
C ILE A 65 3.61 2.27 17.77
N ALA A 66 3.07 1.13 17.34
CA ALA A 66 3.88 0.07 16.74
C ALA A 66 4.56 0.54 15.44
N ALA A 67 3.85 1.32 14.62
CA ALA A 67 4.40 1.88 13.40
C ALA A 67 5.50 2.92 13.70
N ASP A 68 5.31 3.79 14.70
CA ASP A 68 6.33 4.74 15.15
C ASP A 68 7.58 4.03 15.68
N GLU A 69 7.41 2.99 16.51
CA GLU A 69 8.52 2.17 17.02
C GLU A 69 9.28 1.47 15.89
N VAL A 70 8.56 0.92 14.91
CA VAL A 70 9.14 0.28 13.72
C VAL A 70 9.98 1.29 12.93
N LEU A 71 9.40 2.45 12.60
CA LEU A 71 10.08 3.47 11.79
C LEU A 71 11.29 4.06 12.50
N THR A 72 11.21 4.26 13.82
CA THR A 72 12.30 4.81 14.64
C THR A 72 13.41 3.78 14.83
N THR A 73 13.08 2.54 15.24
CA THR A 73 14.08 1.50 15.55
C THR A 73 14.79 0.99 14.29
N LEU A 74 14.09 0.83 13.17
CA LEU A 74 14.73 0.39 11.92
C LEU A 74 15.59 1.51 11.31
N ALA A 75 15.29 2.79 11.56
CA ALA A 75 16.14 3.89 11.13
C ALA A 75 17.55 3.78 11.73
N GLU A 76 17.64 3.32 12.98
CA GLU A 76 18.91 3.10 13.68
C GLU A 76 19.64 1.86 13.14
N GLY A 77 18.92 0.77 12.88
CA GLY A 77 19.49 -0.49 12.41
C GLY A 77 20.10 -0.42 11.00
N LEU A 78 19.42 0.19 10.04
CA LEU A 78 19.88 0.23 8.64
C LEU A 78 21.12 1.11 8.44
N ALA A 79 21.33 2.11 9.30
CA ALA A 79 22.52 2.95 9.29
C ALA A 79 23.79 2.20 9.71
N THR A 80 23.65 1.05 10.38
CA THR A 80 24.77 0.26 10.94
C THR A 80 25.13 -0.98 10.14
N SER A 81 24.36 -1.34 9.11
CA SER A 81 24.64 -2.48 8.24
C SER A 81 25.62 -2.09 7.14
N THR A 82 26.86 -1.77 7.49
CA THR A 82 27.98 -1.79 6.54
C THR A 82 28.58 -3.19 6.54
N ARG A 83 28.90 -3.70 5.36
CA ARG A 83 29.65 -4.95 5.21
C ARG A 83 31.07 -4.66 5.71
N GLU A 84 31.58 -5.41 6.69
CA GLU A 84 32.96 -5.23 7.17
C GLU A 84 33.93 -5.27 5.97
N GLY A 85 34.68 -4.18 5.77
CA GLY A 85 35.72 -4.07 4.74
C GLY A 85 35.39 -3.21 3.51
N ASP A 86 34.23 -2.57 3.42
CA ASP A 86 33.89 -1.66 2.30
C ASP A 86 33.68 -0.22 2.78
N GLU A 87 34.78 0.52 2.97
CA GLU A 87 34.75 1.95 3.33
C GLU A 87 34.20 2.86 2.21
N SER A 88 33.99 2.30 1.00
CA SER A 88 33.39 2.98 -0.16
C SER A 88 31.88 2.72 -0.30
N ALA A 89 31.29 1.80 0.48
CA ALA A 89 29.86 1.51 0.44
C ALA A 89 29.08 2.67 1.08
N ALA A 90 28.60 3.58 0.24
CA ALA A 90 27.84 4.75 0.64
C ALA A 90 26.71 4.39 1.62
N VAL A 91 26.90 4.77 2.90
CA VAL A 91 25.98 4.59 4.02
C VAL A 91 24.54 4.87 3.56
N HIS A 92 23.64 3.91 3.74
CA HIS A 92 22.22 4.15 3.48
C HIS A 92 21.73 5.27 4.41
N PRO A 93 20.95 6.24 3.93
CA PRO A 93 20.40 7.26 4.82
C PRO A 93 19.53 6.60 5.89
N PRO A 94 19.30 7.24 7.05
CA PRO A 94 18.29 6.76 7.99
C PRO A 94 16.93 6.59 7.30
N LEU A 95 16.06 5.68 7.76
CA LEU A 95 14.71 5.50 7.18
C LEU A 95 13.93 6.81 7.08
N ALA A 96 14.07 7.69 8.08
CA ALA A 96 13.43 9.00 8.09
C ALA A 96 13.86 9.94 6.95
N ARG A 97 15.00 9.66 6.30
CA ARG A 97 15.61 10.49 5.24
C ARG A 97 15.81 9.72 3.93
N HIS A 98 15.21 8.55 3.77
CA HIS A 98 15.29 7.83 2.51
C HIS A 98 14.62 8.66 1.40
N PRO A 99 15.31 8.90 0.27
CA PRO A 99 14.71 9.57 -0.88
C PRO A 99 13.46 8.86 -1.40
N LEU A 100 13.41 7.53 -1.30
CA LEU A 100 12.20 6.76 -1.47
C LEU A 100 12.08 5.71 -0.37
N LEU A 101 11.04 5.82 0.45
CA LEU A 101 10.60 4.79 1.39
C LEU A 101 9.22 4.31 0.95
N VAL A 102 9.10 3.02 0.65
CA VAL A 102 7.84 2.34 0.36
C VAL A 102 7.50 1.43 1.54
N VAL A 103 6.34 1.63 2.15
CA VAL A 103 5.78 0.79 3.21
C VAL A 103 4.67 -0.05 2.60
N MET A 104 4.71 -1.36 2.82
CA MET A 104 3.71 -2.29 2.31
C MET A 104 3.41 -3.40 3.31
N GLY A 105 2.22 -3.97 3.25
CA GLY A 105 1.84 -5.14 4.03
C GLY A 105 0.53 -4.96 4.79
N ASP A 106 0.31 -5.82 5.78
CA ASP A 106 -0.87 -5.81 6.63
C ASP A 106 -0.72 -4.73 7.71
N VAL A 107 -1.09 -3.50 7.36
CA VAL A 107 -1.16 -2.38 8.30
C VAL A 107 -2.37 -2.49 9.23
N ASN A 108 -3.25 -3.47 9.00
CA ASN A 108 -4.42 -3.77 9.81
C ASN A 108 -5.42 -2.59 9.98
N SER A 109 -5.43 -1.63 9.04
CA SER A 109 -6.43 -0.53 9.00
C SER A 109 -7.84 -1.10 8.90
N ARG A 110 -8.76 -0.58 9.73
CA ARG A 110 -10.15 -1.07 9.80
C ARG A 110 -11.17 -0.04 9.38
N ALA A 111 -12.30 -0.49 8.87
CA ALA A 111 -13.49 0.34 8.70
C ALA A 111 -14.31 0.35 10.00
N SER A 112 -14.66 1.54 10.49
CA SER A 112 -15.53 1.71 11.66
C SER A 112 -17.01 1.71 11.25
N LEU A 113 -17.65 0.54 11.26
CA LEU A 113 -19.08 0.36 10.94
C LEU A 113 -19.83 -0.32 12.08
N SER A 114 -21.14 -0.04 12.20
CA SER A 114 -22.06 -0.88 12.96
C SER A 114 -22.26 -2.25 12.28
N GLU A 115 -22.82 -3.22 13.00
CA GLU A 115 -23.07 -4.56 12.44
C GLU A 115 -24.04 -4.55 11.25
N ASP A 116 -25.05 -3.69 11.30
CA ASP A 116 -26.03 -3.52 10.21
C ASP A 116 -25.37 -2.89 8.97
N GLU A 117 -24.59 -1.81 9.16
CA GLU A 117 -23.85 -1.16 8.07
C GLU A 117 -22.83 -2.13 7.45
N ALA A 118 -22.12 -2.90 8.28
CA ALA A 118 -21.19 -3.92 7.81
C ALA A 118 -21.88 -5.00 6.97
N SER A 119 -23.06 -5.46 7.42
CA SER A 119 -23.85 -6.46 6.68
C SER A 119 -24.33 -5.92 5.34
N GLN A 120 -24.78 -4.66 5.29
CA GLN A 120 -25.18 -3.99 4.06
C GLN A 120 -23.99 -3.79 3.10
N ALA A 121 -22.85 -3.36 3.63
CA ALA A 121 -21.62 -3.19 2.85
C ALA A 121 -21.17 -4.52 2.23
N ILE A 122 -21.18 -5.62 3.00
CA ILE A 122 -20.88 -6.96 2.50
C ILE A 122 -21.80 -7.33 1.33
N ALA A 123 -23.11 -7.14 1.48
CA ALA A 123 -24.06 -7.48 0.43
C ALA A 123 -23.82 -6.67 -0.86
N ALA A 124 -23.55 -5.37 -0.75
CA ALA A 124 -23.27 -4.50 -1.88
C ALA A 124 -21.94 -4.83 -2.58
N LEU A 125 -20.90 -5.14 -1.80
CA LEU A 125 -19.59 -5.53 -2.32
C LEU A 125 -19.64 -6.89 -3.02
N GLU A 126 -20.29 -7.91 -2.42
CA GLU A 126 -20.43 -9.22 -3.05
C GLU A 126 -21.21 -9.16 -4.37
N ALA A 127 -22.25 -8.32 -4.45
CA ALA A 127 -22.98 -8.08 -5.68
C ALA A 127 -22.08 -7.48 -6.79
N THR A 128 -21.19 -6.56 -6.41
CA THR A 128 -20.23 -5.93 -7.33
C THR A 128 -19.15 -6.91 -7.79
N ILE A 129 -18.64 -7.76 -6.88
CA ILE A 129 -17.66 -8.79 -7.22
C ILE A 129 -18.26 -9.80 -8.20
N LEU A 130 -19.49 -10.25 -7.93
CA LEU A 130 -20.18 -11.22 -8.79
C LEU A 130 -20.43 -10.68 -10.20
N SER A 131 -20.82 -9.41 -10.32
CA SER A 131 -21.06 -8.79 -11.63
C SER A 131 -19.77 -8.62 -12.43
N ALA A 132 -18.65 -8.29 -11.79
CA ALA A 132 -17.34 -8.20 -12.43
C ALA A 132 -16.86 -9.57 -12.93
N THR A 133 -17.05 -10.65 -12.15
CA THR A 133 -16.69 -12.01 -12.60
C THR A 133 -17.52 -12.48 -13.79
N ALA A 134 -18.81 -12.12 -13.86
CA ALA A 134 -19.67 -12.49 -14.99
C ALA A 134 -19.26 -11.84 -16.32
N GLN A 135 -18.60 -10.67 -16.27
CA GLN A 135 -18.12 -9.96 -17.46
C GLN A 135 -16.80 -10.53 -18.02
N LEU A 136 -16.04 -11.25 -17.20
CA LEU A 136 -14.83 -11.98 -17.60
C LEU A 136 -15.22 -13.35 -18.17
N SER A 137 -15.98 -13.36 -19.26
CA SER A 137 -16.22 -14.59 -20.02
C SER A 137 -14.88 -15.13 -20.56
N PRO A 138 -14.67 -16.47 -20.63
CA PRO A 138 -13.46 -17.02 -21.22
C PRO A 138 -13.27 -16.48 -22.65
N PRO A 139 -12.03 -16.21 -23.11
CA PRO A 139 -11.81 -15.90 -24.51
C PRO A 139 -12.35 -17.07 -25.34
N GLU A 140 -13.21 -16.78 -26.32
CA GLU A 140 -13.60 -17.77 -27.32
C GLU A 140 -12.33 -18.31 -27.95
N LEU A 141 -12.04 -19.59 -27.70
CA LEU A 141 -10.97 -20.30 -28.40
C LEU A 141 -11.29 -20.21 -29.89
N PRO A 142 -10.39 -19.67 -30.73
CA PRO A 142 -10.62 -19.68 -32.17
C PRO A 142 -10.82 -21.13 -32.61
N SER A 143 -11.93 -21.39 -33.27
CA SER A 143 -12.27 -22.68 -33.85
C SER A 143 -11.11 -23.16 -34.72
N ALA A 144 -10.61 -24.35 -34.42
CA ALA A 144 -9.49 -24.99 -35.12
C ALA A 144 -9.90 -25.44 -36.54
N GLU A 145 -10.15 -24.50 -37.44
CA GLU A 145 -10.28 -24.75 -38.87
C GLU A 145 -9.58 -23.64 -39.65
N ALA A 146 -8.24 -23.68 -39.64
CA ALA A 146 -7.43 -23.05 -40.69
C ALA A 146 -6.55 -24.15 -41.30
N PRO A 147 -6.67 -24.46 -42.60
CA PRO A 147 -5.86 -25.49 -43.23
C PRO A 147 -4.39 -25.05 -43.26
N LEU A 148 -3.51 -25.96 -42.88
CA LEU A 148 -2.06 -25.81 -42.98
C LEU A 148 -1.68 -25.57 -44.46
N ALA A 149 -1.25 -24.36 -44.79
CA ALA A 149 -0.61 -24.09 -46.07
C ALA A 149 0.78 -24.75 -46.07
N GLU A 150 1.02 -25.61 -47.05
CA GLU A 150 2.31 -26.27 -47.28
C GLU A 150 3.40 -25.24 -47.60
N ASN A 151 4.57 -25.47 -47.02
CA ASN A 151 5.76 -24.65 -47.14
C ASN A 151 6.61 -25.13 -48.33
N PRO A 152 6.91 -24.32 -49.36
CA PRO A 152 7.93 -24.68 -50.32
C PRO A 152 9.30 -24.16 -49.88
N ALA A 153 10.26 -25.07 -49.89
CA ALA A 153 11.64 -24.82 -49.51
C ALA A 153 12.41 -23.89 -50.46
N ALA A 154 13.40 -23.21 -49.87
CA ALA A 154 14.73 -22.88 -50.39
C ALA A 154 14.87 -21.96 -51.62
N ALA A 155 15.42 -20.77 -51.39
CA ALA A 155 16.46 -20.19 -52.24
C ALA A 155 17.36 -19.24 -51.42
N GLU A 156 18.64 -19.56 -51.39
CA GLU A 156 19.73 -18.71 -50.90
C GLU A 156 19.89 -17.47 -51.79
N GLY A 157 20.32 -16.35 -51.21
CA GLY A 157 20.70 -15.16 -51.96
C GLY A 157 21.20 -14.03 -51.06
N ALA A 158 22.46 -13.69 -51.21
CA ALA A 158 23.23 -12.78 -50.37
C ALA A 158 22.89 -11.28 -50.53
N ALA A 159 23.34 -10.53 -49.51
CA ALA A 159 23.90 -9.18 -49.55
C ALA A 159 23.00 -7.95 -49.33
N SER A 160 23.59 -7.07 -48.50
CA SER A 160 23.52 -5.60 -48.44
C SER A 160 22.51 -4.92 -47.49
N SER A 161 23.09 -4.24 -46.49
CA SER A 161 22.52 -3.08 -45.79
C SER A 161 22.22 -1.94 -46.79
N PRO A 162 21.26 -1.06 -46.46
CA PRO A 162 21.56 0.24 -45.83
C PRO A 162 20.54 0.54 -44.72
N GLY A 163 20.75 1.39 -43.72
CA GLY A 163 21.24 2.77 -43.75
C GLY A 163 20.25 3.59 -42.90
N ALA A 164 20.76 4.26 -41.87
CA ALA A 164 19.98 5.13 -40.99
C ALA A 164 19.43 6.37 -41.72
N PRO A 165 18.42 7.03 -41.12
CA PRO A 165 18.46 8.49 -41.00
C PRO A 165 18.32 8.87 -39.51
N ALA A 166 19.29 9.59 -38.93
CA ALA A 166 19.46 11.04 -39.04
C ALA A 166 18.36 11.82 -38.29
N VAL A 167 18.69 12.11 -37.03
CA VAL A 167 18.53 13.36 -36.27
C VAL A 167 17.73 14.47 -36.97
N VAL A 168 16.66 14.92 -36.30
CA VAL A 168 16.15 16.30 -36.44
C VAL A 168 16.06 16.90 -35.05
N GLU A 169 17.01 17.78 -34.75
CA GLU A 169 16.94 18.72 -33.64
C GLU A 169 15.86 19.77 -33.95
N GLY A 170 15.00 20.03 -32.97
CA GLY A 170 13.98 21.07 -33.02
C GLY A 170 13.90 21.76 -31.66
N SER A 171 14.73 22.78 -31.50
CA SER A 171 14.79 23.70 -30.37
C SER A 171 13.47 24.41 -30.10
N ALA A 172 13.03 24.47 -28.84
CA ALA A 172 12.17 25.56 -28.35
C ALA A 172 12.55 25.89 -26.90
N GLN A 173 13.02 27.11 -26.71
CA GLN A 173 13.39 27.71 -25.43
C GLN A 173 12.17 28.18 -24.62
N ALA A 174 12.39 28.15 -23.31
CA ALA A 174 11.68 28.71 -22.17
C ALA A 174 10.93 30.05 -22.33
N ALA A 175 9.86 30.24 -21.53
CA ALA A 175 9.80 31.26 -20.46
C ALA A 175 8.42 31.37 -19.76
N GLY A 176 8.44 31.68 -18.45
CA GLY A 176 7.33 32.28 -17.67
C GLY A 176 6.72 31.36 -16.61
N ALA A 177 7.13 31.31 -15.33
CA ALA A 177 7.28 32.33 -14.27
C ALA A 177 5.96 32.90 -13.69
N GLY A 178 5.70 32.57 -12.40
CA GLY A 178 4.82 33.28 -11.46
C GLY A 178 3.37 32.76 -11.41
N LYS A 179 2.70 32.58 -10.26
CA LYS A 179 2.85 33.16 -8.92
C LYS A 179 2.30 32.21 -7.84
N ARG A 180 2.95 32.27 -6.68
CA ARG A 180 2.48 31.79 -5.37
C ARG A 180 1.25 32.59 -4.91
N ALA A 181 0.28 31.90 -4.30
CA ALA A 181 -0.70 32.51 -3.41
C ALA A 181 -0.63 31.77 -2.06
N GLY A 182 -0.27 32.51 -1.01
CA GLY A 182 -0.33 32.03 0.37
C GLY A 182 -1.76 32.09 0.89
N SER A 183 -2.11 31.16 1.77
CA SER A 183 -3.32 31.25 2.58
C SER A 183 -2.95 31.02 4.04
N SER A 184 -3.01 32.11 4.81
CA SER A 184 -2.90 32.17 6.26
C SER A 184 -4.07 31.41 6.92
N ARG A 185 -3.74 30.52 7.86
CA ARG A 185 -4.70 29.91 8.80
C ARG A 185 -5.04 30.91 9.90
N SER A 186 -6.34 31.18 10.09
CA SER A 186 -6.88 31.78 11.32
C SER A 186 -7.67 30.73 12.09
N SER A 187 -7.28 30.56 13.35
CA SER A 187 -7.93 29.76 14.39
C SER A 187 -9.21 30.42 14.91
N VAL A 188 -10.34 29.71 14.95
CA VAL A 188 -11.38 29.90 15.97
C VAL A 188 -12.07 28.56 16.22
N GLY A 189 -12.23 28.20 17.49
CA GLY A 189 -12.85 26.96 17.95
C GLY A 189 -14.37 26.96 17.88
N GLY A 190 -14.94 25.79 18.16
CA GLY A 190 -16.37 25.58 18.32
C GLY A 190 -16.73 24.11 18.16
N ALA A 191 -16.83 23.39 19.26
CA ALA A 191 -17.47 22.07 19.28
C ALA A 191 -18.97 22.22 19.01
N PRO A 192 -19.59 21.33 18.23
CA PRO A 192 -21.01 21.09 18.37
C PRO A 192 -21.26 19.66 18.85
N SER A 193 -21.92 19.57 20.01
CA SER A 193 -22.82 18.45 20.27
C SER A 193 -23.95 18.50 19.26
N ARG A 194 -24.35 17.34 18.73
CA ARG A 194 -25.75 16.97 18.40
C ARG A 194 -25.78 15.63 17.67
N GLY A 195 -26.51 14.70 18.26
CA GLY A 195 -27.11 13.61 17.50
C GLY A 195 -27.96 14.22 16.38
N SER A 196 -27.70 13.78 15.17
CA SER A 196 -28.55 14.05 14.01
C SER A 196 -28.72 12.73 13.28
N SER A 197 -29.96 12.27 13.22
CA SER A 197 -30.42 11.18 12.37
C SER A 197 -29.91 11.44 10.95
N ARG A 198 -28.93 10.67 10.49
CA ARG A 198 -28.43 10.76 9.11
C ARG A 198 -29.51 10.19 8.19
N ASN A 199 -30.26 11.09 7.55
CA ASN A 199 -31.05 10.72 6.37
C ASN A 199 -30.11 10.18 5.31
N SER A 200 -30.45 9.00 4.79
CA SER A 200 -29.76 8.26 3.74
C SER A 200 -29.81 9.02 2.40
N HIS A 201 -28.87 9.95 2.20
CA HIS A 201 -28.43 10.23 0.85
C HIS A 201 -27.67 9.00 0.36
N VAL A 202 -28.34 8.20 -0.47
CA VAL A 202 -27.68 7.15 -1.26
C VAL A 202 -26.66 7.86 -2.14
N SER A 203 -25.39 7.78 -1.77
CA SER A 203 -24.31 8.27 -2.61
C SER A 203 -24.27 7.40 -3.86
N ASN A 204 -24.17 8.00 -5.05
CA ASN A 204 -23.93 7.27 -6.31
C ASN A 204 -22.50 6.69 -6.38
N ALA A 205 -21.74 6.73 -5.29
CA ALA A 205 -20.40 6.19 -5.23
C ALA A 205 -20.45 4.67 -5.26
N ALA A 206 -19.47 4.05 -5.91
CA ALA A 206 -19.33 2.60 -5.88
C ALA A 206 -19.18 2.13 -4.41
N PRO A 207 -19.72 0.95 -4.04
CA PRO A 207 -19.73 0.50 -2.64
C PRO A 207 -18.34 0.50 -1.99
N GLN A 208 -17.29 0.15 -2.75
CA GLN A 208 -15.90 0.16 -2.28
C GLN A 208 -15.42 1.57 -1.93
N SER A 209 -15.78 2.59 -2.72
CA SER A 209 -15.38 3.98 -2.51
C SER A 209 -16.14 4.60 -1.34
N ALA A 210 -17.43 4.27 -1.18
CA ALA A 210 -18.22 4.73 -0.04
C ALA A 210 -17.60 4.24 1.28
N LEU A 211 -17.08 3.01 1.33
CA LEU A 211 -16.50 2.46 2.55
C LEU A 211 -15.22 3.19 3.03
N LEU A 212 -14.51 3.88 2.14
CA LEU A 212 -13.27 4.58 2.48
C LEU A 212 -13.49 5.72 3.48
N GLU A 213 -14.70 6.29 3.57
CA GLU A 213 -15.00 7.31 4.58
C GLU A 213 -14.91 6.75 6.03
N PHE A 214 -15.10 5.44 6.18
CA PHE A 214 -15.08 4.76 7.47
C PHE A 214 -13.71 4.14 7.79
N ASP A 215 -12.82 4.03 6.81
CA ASP A 215 -11.45 3.50 6.95
C ASP A 215 -10.58 4.42 7.83
N GLU A 216 -9.72 3.83 8.66
CA GLU A 216 -8.86 4.60 9.58
C GLU A 216 -7.84 5.47 8.86
N ILE A 217 -7.23 4.98 7.78
CA ILE A 217 -6.26 5.74 6.99
C ILE A 217 -6.99 6.79 6.14
N SER A 218 -7.91 6.33 5.29
CA SER A 218 -8.56 7.18 4.29
C SER A 218 -9.51 8.20 4.93
N GLY A 219 -10.09 7.87 6.09
CA GLY A 219 -10.86 8.78 6.94
C GLY A 219 -10.01 9.71 7.83
N GLY A 220 -8.67 9.66 7.72
CA GLY A 220 -7.75 10.59 8.40
C GLY A 220 -7.60 10.37 9.91
N LYS A 221 -7.87 9.16 10.42
CA LYS A 221 -7.76 8.81 11.85
C LYS A 221 -6.37 8.28 12.22
N ALA A 222 -5.70 7.59 11.30
CA ALA A 222 -4.39 6.98 11.53
C ALA A 222 -3.26 8.03 11.49
N ALA A 223 -2.56 8.23 12.60
CA ALA A 223 -1.46 9.19 12.66
C ALA A 223 -0.17 8.63 12.03
N TYR A 224 0.06 7.32 12.08
CA TYR A 224 1.28 6.67 11.57
C TYR A 224 1.52 6.81 10.07
N VAL A 225 0.50 7.21 9.30
CA VAL A 225 0.61 7.46 7.86
C VAL A 225 0.88 8.93 7.52
N THR A 226 1.05 9.80 8.52
CA THR A 226 1.27 11.23 8.29
C THR A 226 2.51 11.46 7.42
N GLY A 227 2.33 12.21 6.33
CA GLY A 227 3.41 12.52 5.37
C GLY A 227 3.70 11.41 4.36
N PHE A 228 2.93 10.31 4.38
CA PHE A 228 2.91 9.35 3.29
C PHE A 228 1.89 9.74 2.23
N SER A 229 2.16 9.28 1.01
CA SER A 229 1.26 9.27 -0.14
C SER A 229 0.74 7.86 -0.36
N GLU A 230 -0.48 7.76 -0.88
CA GLU A 230 -1.12 6.52 -1.30
C GLU A 230 -1.85 6.77 -2.63
N ALA A 231 -1.88 5.77 -3.50
CA ALA A 231 -2.68 5.84 -4.72
C ALA A 231 -4.17 5.74 -4.37
N ALA A 232 -5.04 6.26 -5.24
CA ALA A 232 -6.49 6.13 -5.04
C ALA A 232 -6.89 4.64 -4.95
N ILE A 233 -7.68 4.30 -3.94
CA ILE A 233 -8.21 2.96 -3.77
C ILE A 233 -9.53 2.87 -4.54
N GLU A 234 -9.51 2.11 -5.62
CA GLU A 234 -10.67 1.88 -6.50
C GLU A 234 -11.15 0.41 -6.48
N PHE A 235 -10.50 -0.42 -5.65
CA PHE A 235 -10.76 -1.84 -5.51
C PHE A 235 -11.51 -2.18 -4.22
N ALA A 236 -12.09 -3.38 -4.15
CA ALA A 236 -12.83 -3.85 -2.97
C ALA A 236 -11.89 -4.17 -1.78
N PRO A 237 -12.36 -4.06 -0.52
CA PRO A 237 -11.55 -4.37 0.67
C PRO A 237 -10.89 -5.74 0.59
N SER A 238 -9.61 -5.83 0.94
CA SER A 238 -8.81 -7.06 0.86
C SER A 238 -9.11 -8.06 1.99
N TYR A 239 -9.84 -7.64 3.03
CA TYR A 239 -10.14 -8.41 4.24
C TYR A 239 -11.60 -8.18 4.67
N LYS A 240 -12.31 -9.10 5.33
CA LYS A 240 -11.98 -10.50 5.62
C LYS A 240 -12.81 -11.43 4.74
N PHE A 241 -12.16 -12.23 3.92
CA PHE A 241 -12.81 -13.24 3.10
C PHE A 241 -12.97 -14.57 3.83
N LYS A 242 -13.92 -15.39 3.38
CA LYS A 242 -13.91 -16.83 3.67
C LYS A 242 -12.81 -17.46 2.80
N PRO A 243 -11.82 -18.16 3.39
CA PRO A 243 -10.80 -18.85 2.61
C PRO A 243 -11.41 -19.73 1.53
N GLN A 244 -10.70 -19.85 0.41
CA GLN A 244 -11.11 -20.56 -0.80
C GLN A 244 -12.31 -19.94 -1.53
N THR A 245 -12.68 -18.70 -1.22
CA THR A 245 -13.79 -18.00 -1.88
C THR A 245 -13.47 -16.53 -2.18
N SER A 246 -14.37 -15.87 -2.90
CA SER A 246 -14.43 -14.40 -3.04
C SER A 246 -15.60 -13.80 -2.26
N ARG A 247 -16.03 -14.46 -1.17
CA ARG A 247 -17.11 -14.02 -0.29
C ARG A 247 -16.57 -13.53 1.04
N TYR A 248 -17.15 -12.46 1.58
CA TYR A 248 -16.75 -11.92 2.88
C TYR A 248 -17.23 -12.83 4.04
N ASP A 249 -16.52 -12.77 5.17
CA ASP A 249 -16.86 -13.50 6.39
C ASP A 249 -18.05 -12.85 7.10
N SER A 250 -19.25 -13.25 6.70
CA SER A 250 -20.54 -12.75 7.21
C SER A 250 -21.12 -13.58 8.36
N LYS A 251 -20.29 -14.14 9.25
CA LYS A 251 -20.77 -15.03 10.32
C LYS A 251 -21.77 -14.31 11.25
N PRO A 252 -22.93 -14.92 11.56
CA PRO A 252 -23.95 -14.29 12.41
C PRO A 252 -23.47 -13.97 13.83
N THR A 253 -22.44 -14.67 14.32
CA THR A 253 -21.94 -14.53 15.68
C THR A 253 -21.01 -13.34 15.88
N LYS A 254 -20.41 -12.82 14.80
CA LYS A 254 -19.62 -11.59 14.78
C LYS A 254 -19.41 -11.18 13.32
N VAL A 255 -20.11 -10.15 12.87
CA VAL A 255 -19.88 -9.53 11.56
C VAL A 255 -18.62 -8.69 11.65
N ARG A 256 -17.65 -8.95 10.78
CA ARG A 256 -16.44 -8.12 10.67
C ARG A 256 -16.62 -7.18 9.48
N PRO A 257 -16.53 -5.86 9.68
CA PRO A 257 -16.54 -4.92 8.56
C PRO A 257 -15.45 -5.29 7.54
N PRO A 258 -15.77 -5.38 6.24
CA PRO A 258 -14.77 -5.41 5.19
C PRO A 258 -13.79 -4.24 5.39
N SER A 259 -12.49 -4.50 5.30
CA SER A 259 -11.44 -3.53 5.67
C SER A 259 -10.27 -3.58 4.70
N TYR A 260 -9.65 -2.42 4.48
CA TYR A 260 -8.44 -2.25 3.67
C TYR A 260 -7.21 -2.45 4.55
N CYS A 261 -7.01 -3.67 5.03
CA CYS A 261 -5.91 -4.04 5.92
C CYS A 261 -4.55 -4.01 5.23
N ASP A 262 -4.53 -4.34 3.93
CA ASP A 262 -3.32 -4.48 3.13
C ASP A 262 -3.11 -3.23 2.28
N ARG A 263 -2.00 -2.52 2.49
CA ARG A 263 -1.78 -1.17 1.92
C ARG A 263 -0.38 -1.01 1.34
N VAL A 264 -0.23 -0.10 0.39
CA VAL A 264 1.06 0.35 -0.13
C VAL A 264 1.13 1.87 -0.06
N LEU A 265 2.03 2.36 0.79
CA LEU A 265 2.24 3.77 1.10
C LEU A 265 3.67 4.15 0.72
N TRP A 266 3.91 5.39 0.30
CA TRP A 266 5.28 5.86 0.04
C TRP A 266 5.52 7.28 0.51
N ARG A 267 6.78 7.62 0.78
CA ARG A 267 7.22 8.99 1.05
C ARG A 267 8.68 9.18 0.64
N GLY A 268 9.09 10.44 0.65
CA GLY A 268 10.47 10.85 0.37
C GLY A 268 10.51 11.96 -0.66
N SER A 269 11.71 12.25 -1.16
CA SER A 269 11.96 13.30 -2.15
C SER A 269 11.98 12.79 -3.59
N ALA A 270 11.97 11.48 -3.81
CA ALA A 270 11.91 10.89 -5.15
C ALA A 270 10.56 11.19 -5.81
N GLU A 271 10.59 11.45 -7.11
CA GLU A 271 9.38 11.58 -7.91
C GLU A 271 8.81 10.19 -8.19
N VAL A 272 7.59 9.95 -7.71
CA VAL A 272 6.89 8.67 -7.81
C VAL A 272 5.50 8.93 -8.39
N SER A 273 5.15 8.16 -9.43
CA SER A 273 3.81 8.15 -10.01
C SER A 273 3.23 6.73 -9.96
N PRO A 274 2.06 6.51 -9.33
CA PRO A 274 1.40 5.22 -9.33
C PRO A 274 0.82 4.93 -10.72
N LEU A 275 1.16 3.77 -11.28
CA LEU A 275 0.62 3.28 -12.55
C LEU A 275 -0.54 2.30 -12.36
N HIS A 276 -0.52 1.55 -11.26
CA HIS A 276 -1.57 0.60 -10.90
C HIS A 276 -1.62 0.42 -9.39
N TYR A 277 -2.82 0.33 -8.83
CA TYR A 277 -3.03 -0.07 -7.44
C TYR A 277 -4.32 -0.89 -7.34
N GLY A 278 -4.21 -2.15 -6.93
CA GLY A 278 -5.30 -3.10 -7.10
C GLY A 278 -5.23 -4.32 -6.18
N VAL A 279 -6.33 -5.06 -6.16
CA VAL A 279 -6.49 -6.32 -5.43
C VAL A 279 -6.60 -7.50 -6.40
N VAL A 280 -5.98 -8.62 -6.07
CA VAL A 280 -6.02 -9.84 -6.89
C VAL A 280 -7.07 -10.79 -6.34
N MET A 281 -8.28 -10.75 -6.91
CA MET A 281 -9.43 -11.51 -6.42
C MET A 281 -9.33 -13.03 -6.63
N ASP A 282 -8.58 -13.45 -7.66
CA ASP A 282 -8.45 -14.85 -8.09
C ASP A 282 -7.57 -15.69 -7.13
N VAL A 283 -6.79 -15.04 -6.27
CA VAL A 283 -6.02 -15.72 -5.22
C VAL A 283 -6.91 -15.86 -3.98
N MET A 284 -7.29 -17.11 -3.69
CA MET A 284 -8.27 -17.44 -2.65
C MET A 284 -7.79 -18.24 -1.42
N PRO A 285 -6.55 -18.76 -1.30
CA PRO A 285 -6.20 -19.61 -0.14
C PRO A 285 -6.31 -18.93 1.24
N SER A 286 -6.19 -17.60 1.31
CA SER A 286 -6.19 -16.79 2.54
C SER A 286 -7.53 -16.09 2.76
N ASP A 287 -7.78 -15.62 3.99
CA ASP A 287 -8.84 -14.65 4.29
C ASP A 287 -8.47 -13.20 3.90
N HIS A 288 -7.25 -13.00 3.40
CA HIS A 288 -6.79 -11.78 2.73
C HIS A 288 -6.64 -12.01 1.22
N LYS A 289 -6.89 -10.97 0.43
CA LYS A 289 -6.55 -10.92 -1.00
C LYS A 289 -5.24 -10.18 -1.21
N PRO A 290 -4.33 -10.66 -2.08
CA PRO A 290 -3.11 -9.93 -2.39
C PRO A 290 -3.42 -8.54 -2.95
N VAL A 291 -2.68 -7.54 -2.46
CA VAL A 291 -2.72 -6.16 -2.98
C VAL A 291 -1.41 -5.91 -3.74
N ALA A 292 -1.52 -5.30 -4.91
CA ALA A 292 -0.40 -4.99 -5.79
C ALA A 292 -0.40 -3.50 -6.14
N CYS A 293 0.78 -2.89 -6.13
CA CYS A 293 0.97 -1.51 -6.54
C CYS A 293 2.19 -1.43 -7.48
N LEU A 294 1.99 -0.83 -8.66
CA LEU A 294 3.06 -0.55 -9.62
C LEU A 294 3.38 0.93 -9.57
N LEU A 295 4.63 1.26 -9.27
CA LEU A 295 5.14 2.63 -9.16
C LEU A 295 6.15 2.90 -10.27
N SER A 296 5.97 3.99 -11.00
CA SER A 296 7.01 4.59 -11.84
C SER A 296 7.82 5.57 -10.99
N VAL A 297 9.15 5.42 -11.02
CA VAL A 297 10.07 6.19 -10.18
C VAL A 297 11.10 6.88 -11.06
N ALA A 298 11.19 8.21 -10.96
CA ALA A 298 12.25 8.95 -11.66
C ALA A 298 13.60 8.66 -11.01
N LEU A 299 14.58 8.28 -11.83
CA LEU A 299 15.94 8.03 -11.37
C LEU A 299 16.79 9.30 -11.53
N PRO A 300 17.81 9.50 -10.67
CA PRO A 300 18.81 10.54 -10.87
C PRO A 300 19.47 10.41 -12.24
N ALA A 301 19.84 11.54 -12.85
CA ALA A 301 20.70 11.53 -14.02
C ALA A 301 22.06 10.89 -13.65
N ALA A 302 22.59 10.09 -14.57
CA ALA A 302 23.88 9.41 -14.43
C ALA A 302 25.06 10.40 -14.49
#